data_AF-A0A7V5C5S8-F1
#
_entry.id   AF-A0A7V5C5S8-F1
#
_cell.length_a   1.000
_cell.length_b   1.000
_cell.length_c   1.000
_cell.angle_alpha   90.00
_cell.angle_beta   90.00
_cell.angle_gamma   90.00
#
_symmetry.space_group_name_H-M   'P 1'
#
loop_
_entity.id
_entity.type
_entity.pdbx_description
1 polymer ?
#
loop_
_entity_poly.entity_id
_entity_poly.type
_entity_poly.pdbx_seq_one_letter_code
_entity_poly.pdbx_strand_id
1 'polypeptide(L)'
;MSDLSIPLTDEEKARYSVLNKENLEFLMNRYNKVNRWVIADMIRRSSYHYPDKKALIFGDKCLTYAELEAESNRVANALIDLGVEKYDRVAILAHNTTHHVLTWLGCCKAGAVYLAINYLLRGKDISYCINHSESSVFIVEDGLYDLVKDVLDDMPSVKTLIWSDEGIGKPPEDERFKEFDSWCKAYPATEPDTLLHIEDPCQMTYTSGTESLPKGVIISNQALMAQYMGCIVDGKYDENDINVNALPIFHCAQRDVFMNPMFWVGGTNIMTAPDVGQILKTIADNKATMFFAPPTVWIGLLRHPDFDKYDLSSLRKC
;
A
#
# COMPACT_ATOMS: atom_id res chain seq x y z
N MET A 1 5.75 -1.12 24.00
CA MET A 1 7.15 -1.21 24.49
C MET A 1 7.41 -0.09 25.50
N SER A 2 8.62 -0.04 26.07
CA SER A 2 9.02 1.02 27.00
C SER A 2 8.98 2.39 26.31
N ASP A 3 8.14 3.28 26.83
CA ASP A 3 8.22 4.70 26.52
C ASP A 3 9.68 5.17 26.68
N LEU A 4 10.28 5.67 25.59
CA LEU A 4 11.66 6.15 25.58
C LEU A 4 11.88 7.35 26.50
N SER A 5 10.81 7.99 26.96
CA SER A 5 10.84 9.02 28.01
C SER A 5 11.19 8.45 29.39
N ILE A 6 11.00 7.14 29.61
CA ILE A 6 11.31 6.46 30.88
C ILE A 6 12.80 6.12 30.91
N PRO A 7 13.56 6.65 31.90
CA PRO A 7 14.97 6.32 32.09
C PRO A 7 15.16 4.82 32.35
N LEU A 8 16.28 4.27 31.84
CA LEU A 8 16.68 2.90 32.11
C LEU A 8 16.97 2.68 33.60
N THR A 9 16.53 1.55 34.12
CA THR A 9 16.98 1.01 35.43
C THR A 9 18.46 0.63 35.37
N ASP A 10 19.11 0.48 36.52
CA ASP A 10 20.52 0.07 36.55
C ASP A 10 20.74 -1.35 36.01
N GLU A 11 19.75 -2.23 36.17
CA GLU A 11 19.75 -3.57 35.57
C GLU A 11 19.68 -3.50 34.03
N GLU A 12 18.82 -2.66 33.47
CA GLU A 12 18.75 -2.46 32.02
C GLU A 12 20.00 -1.77 31.47
N LYS A 13 20.60 -0.83 32.22
CA LYS A 13 21.90 -0.23 31.85
C LYS A 13 23.01 -1.27 31.79
N ALA A 14 23.01 -2.25 32.70
CA ALA A 14 24.00 -3.32 32.70
C ALA A 14 23.96 -4.17 31.41
N ARG A 15 22.81 -4.22 30.70
CA ARG A 15 22.68 -4.90 29.41
C ARG A 15 23.56 -4.30 28.32
N TYR A 16 23.98 -3.04 28.43
CA TYR A 16 24.91 -2.39 27.50
C TYR A 16 26.36 -2.84 27.65
N SER A 17 26.72 -3.43 28.79
CA SER A 17 28.11 -3.80 29.09
C SER A 17 28.50 -5.19 28.59
N VAL A 18 27.53 -5.99 28.12
CA VAL A 18 27.77 -7.37 27.66
C VAL A 18 27.00 -7.63 26.37
N LEU A 19 27.71 -8.01 25.31
CA LEU A 19 27.12 -8.43 24.04
C LEU A 19 26.71 -9.90 24.11
N ASN A 20 25.41 -10.15 24.20
CA ASN A 20 24.80 -11.48 24.06
C ASN A 20 23.44 -11.33 23.35
N LYS A 21 22.82 -12.45 22.96
CA LYS A 21 21.57 -12.44 22.18
C LYS A 21 20.44 -11.68 22.89
N GLU A 22 20.22 -11.94 24.17
CA GLU A 22 19.15 -11.31 24.95
C GLU A 22 19.33 -9.79 25.07
N ASN A 23 20.56 -9.35 25.34
CA ASN A 23 20.87 -7.93 25.44
C ASN A 23 20.76 -7.23 24.07
N LEU A 24 21.20 -7.89 22.99
CA LEU A 24 21.02 -7.37 21.64
C LEU A 24 19.52 -7.23 21.29
N GLU A 25 18.69 -8.23 21.59
CA GLU A 25 17.24 -8.17 21.38
C GLU A 25 16.61 -7.03 22.20
N PHE A 26 16.97 -6.88 23.48
CA PHE A 26 16.50 -5.76 24.31
C PHE A 26 16.85 -4.41 23.69
N LEU A 27 18.11 -4.21 23.28
CA LEU A 27 18.58 -2.95 22.72
C LEU A 27 17.93 -2.64 21.37
N MET A 28 17.84 -3.63 20.48
CA MET A 28 17.24 -3.47 19.15
C MET A 28 15.73 -3.24 19.23
N ASN A 29 15.05 -3.86 20.20
CA ASN A 29 13.61 -3.68 20.40
C ASN A 29 13.28 -2.34 21.05
N ARG A 30 14.02 -1.94 22.10
CA ARG A 30 13.79 -0.65 22.78
C ARG A 30 13.87 0.53 21.82
N TYR A 31 14.84 0.52 20.91
CA TYR A 31 15.04 1.59 19.93
C TYR A 31 14.55 1.21 18.53
N ASN A 32 13.61 0.25 18.43
CA ASN A 32 13.17 -0.30 17.14
C ASN A 32 12.77 0.80 16.17
N LYS A 33 11.88 1.71 16.57
CA LYS A 33 11.41 2.82 15.72
C LYS A 33 12.50 3.80 15.26
N VAL A 34 13.60 3.90 16.01
CA VAL A 34 14.74 4.76 15.68
C VAL A 34 15.70 4.04 14.72
N ASN A 35 15.91 2.74 14.92
CA ASN A 35 16.94 1.96 14.22
C ASN A 35 16.40 1.11 13.07
N ARG A 36 15.08 0.92 12.97
CA ARG A 36 14.46 0.08 11.94
C ARG A 36 14.54 0.74 10.58
N TRP A 37 14.51 -0.12 9.57
CA TRP A 37 14.49 0.24 8.17
C TRP A 37 13.49 -0.65 7.44
N VAL A 38 12.23 -0.24 7.48
CA VAL A 38 11.10 -0.98 6.92
C VAL A 38 10.24 -0.10 6.02
N ILE A 39 9.34 -0.70 5.25
CA ILE A 39 8.46 0.02 4.32
C ILE A 39 7.60 1.07 5.05
N ALA A 40 7.18 0.79 6.28
CA ALA A 40 6.43 1.74 7.11
C ALA A 40 7.16 3.06 7.36
N ASP A 41 8.50 3.06 7.39
CA ASP A 41 9.30 4.27 7.65
C ASP A 41 9.39 5.20 6.45
N MET A 42 9.11 4.69 5.24
CA MET A 42 9.17 5.44 3.99
C MET A 42 8.29 6.69 4.04
N ILE A 43 7.00 6.51 4.39
CA ILE A 43 6.05 7.62 4.44
C ILE A 43 6.36 8.56 5.60
N ARG A 44 6.74 8.03 6.77
CA ARG A 44 7.19 8.84 7.91
C ARG A 44 8.36 9.74 7.54
N ARG A 45 9.36 9.21 6.82
CA ARG A 45 10.51 9.97 6.33
C ARG A 45 10.08 11.06 5.35
N SER A 46 9.29 10.73 4.34
CA SER A 46 8.84 11.69 3.33
C SER A 46 7.92 12.76 3.91
N SER A 47 7.08 12.41 4.89
CA SER A 47 6.26 13.34 5.67
C SER A 47 7.11 14.32 6.48
N TYR A 48 8.21 13.87 7.07
CA TYR A 48 9.14 14.76 7.77
C TYR A 48 9.83 15.75 6.83
N HIS A 49 10.25 15.31 5.64
CA HIS A 49 10.98 16.17 4.69
C HIS A 49 10.07 17.07 3.84
N TYR A 50 8.88 16.59 3.47
CA TYR A 50 8.00 17.22 2.49
C TYR A 50 6.53 17.26 2.98
N PRO A 51 6.25 17.74 4.20
CA PRO A 51 4.94 17.57 4.85
C PRO A 51 3.78 18.10 4.00
N ASP A 52 3.94 19.29 3.41
CA ASP A 52 2.89 19.99 2.66
C ASP A 52 2.85 19.62 1.16
N LYS A 53 3.76 18.74 0.72
CA LYS A 53 3.84 18.35 -0.69
C LYS A 53 2.80 17.28 -0.99
N LYS A 54 2.17 17.39 -2.16
CA LYS A 54 1.20 16.41 -2.67
C LYS A 54 1.87 15.06 -2.87
N ALA A 55 1.43 14.06 -2.13
CA ALA A 55 1.93 12.69 -2.22
C ALA A 55 1.07 11.86 -3.17
N LEU A 56 -0.25 11.95 -3.02
CA LEU A 56 -1.21 11.12 -3.75
C LEU A 56 -2.42 11.95 -4.20
N ILE A 57 -2.74 11.88 -5.49
CA ILE A 57 -3.93 12.52 -6.08
C ILE A 57 -4.79 11.43 -6.70
N PHE A 58 -6.09 11.42 -6.41
CA PHE A 58 -7.07 10.52 -7.00
C PHE A 58 -8.43 11.22 -7.11
N GLY A 59 -8.90 11.43 -8.34
CA GLY A 59 -10.08 12.27 -8.59
C GLY A 59 -9.90 13.66 -7.96
N ASP A 60 -10.86 14.07 -7.14
CA ASP A 60 -10.82 15.34 -6.40
C ASP A 60 -10.07 15.24 -5.06
N LYS A 61 -9.68 14.04 -4.62
CA LYS A 61 -8.90 13.82 -3.39
C LYS A 61 -7.42 14.09 -3.65
N CYS A 62 -6.79 14.86 -2.77
CA CYS A 62 -5.36 15.16 -2.82
C CYS A 62 -4.79 15.07 -1.40
N LEU A 63 -3.99 14.05 -1.14
CA LEU A 63 -3.30 13.87 0.13
C LEU A 63 -1.87 14.40 0.01
N THR A 64 -1.51 15.30 0.92
CA THR A 64 -0.12 15.65 1.20
C THR A 64 0.60 14.50 1.90
N TYR A 65 1.93 14.55 2.00
CA TYR A 65 2.65 13.52 2.74
C TYR A 65 2.30 13.49 4.23
N ALA A 66 2.02 14.64 4.86
CA ALA A 66 1.55 14.69 6.24
C ALA A 66 0.19 14.03 6.41
N GLU A 67 -0.75 14.26 5.48
CA GLU A 67 -2.08 13.63 5.51
C GLU A 67 -1.99 12.13 5.21
N LEU A 68 -1.17 11.72 4.23
CA LEU A 68 -0.98 10.30 3.91
C LEU A 68 -0.38 9.53 5.09
N GLU A 69 0.59 10.11 5.80
CA GLU A 69 1.14 9.54 7.04
C GLU A 69 0.08 9.43 8.13
N ALA A 70 -0.70 10.50 8.34
CA ALA A 70 -1.77 10.52 9.33
C ALA A 70 -2.83 9.45 9.07
N GLU A 71 -3.36 9.38 7.84
CA GLU A 71 -4.42 8.44 7.47
C GLU A 71 -3.92 6.98 7.47
N SER A 72 -2.69 6.73 7.02
CA SER A 72 -2.11 5.38 7.10
C SER A 72 -1.86 4.93 8.55
N ASN A 73 -1.51 5.85 9.46
CA ASN A 73 -1.44 5.56 10.89
C ASN A 73 -2.81 5.25 11.49
N ARG A 74 -3.88 5.94 11.07
CA ARG A 74 -5.25 5.63 11.51
C ARG A 74 -5.67 4.21 11.09
N VAL A 75 -5.42 3.84 9.83
CA VAL A 75 -5.70 2.48 9.34
C VAL A 75 -4.89 1.45 10.12
N ALA A 76 -3.61 1.71 10.41
CA ALA A 76 -2.79 0.79 11.20
C ALA A 76 -3.35 0.56 12.62
N ASN A 77 -3.71 1.63 13.33
CA ASN A 77 -4.32 1.54 14.65
C ASN A 77 -5.69 0.84 14.61
N ALA A 78 -6.49 1.10 13.58
CA ALA A 78 -7.78 0.45 13.38
C ALA A 78 -7.64 -1.07 13.13
N LEU A 79 -6.64 -1.49 12.35
CA LEU A 79 -6.33 -2.92 12.15
C LEU A 79 -5.92 -3.59 13.47
N ILE A 80 -5.07 -2.93 14.26
CA ILE A 80 -4.64 -3.45 15.57
C ILE A 80 -5.85 -3.63 16.50
N ASP A 81 -6.80 -2.69 16.52
CA ASP A 81 -8.03 -2.81 17.33
C ASP A 81 -8.95 -3.95 16.88
N LEU A 82 -8.99 -4.26 15.59
CA LEU A 82 -9.66 -5.47 15.07
C LEU A 82 -8.97 -6.78 15.50
N GLY A 83 -7.85 -6.70 16.22
CA GLY A 83 -7.06 -7.85 16.65
C GLY A 83 -6.18 -8.43 15.56
N VAL A 84 -5.83 -7.63 14.53
CA VAL A 84 -4.82 -8.03 13.55
C VAL A 84 -3.46 -8.06 14.24
N GLU A 85 -2.87 -9.25 14.30
CA GLU A 85 -1.55 -9.44 14.87
C GLU A 85 -0.46 -9.37 13.81
N LYS A 86 0.80 -9.34 14.27
CA LYS A 86 1.95 -9.37 13.37
C LYS A 86 1.89 -10.60 12.47
N TYR A 87 2.09 -10.38 11.18
CA TYR A 87 2.01 -11.36 10.11
C TYR A 87 0.62 -11.84 9.69
N ASP A 88 -0.47 -11.41 10.33
CA ASP A 88 -1.83 -11.66 9.84
C ASP A 88 -2.02 -11.04 8.44
N ARG A 89 -2.88 -11.65 7.62
CA ARG A 89 -3.12 -11.18 6.25
C ARG A 89 -4.36 -10.32 6.19
N VAL A 90 -4.23 -9.16 5.56
CA VAL A 90 -5.32 -8.24 5.25
C VAL A 90 -5.44 -8.18 3.73
N ALA A 91 -6.54 -8.70 3.22
CA ALA A 91 -6.81 -8.73 1.80
C ALA A 91 -7.59 -7.49 1.35
N ILE A 92 -7.29 -6.99 0.15
CA ILE A 92 -8.12 -6.00 -0.53
C ILE A 92 -8.41 -6.42 -1.96
N LEU A 93 -9.68 -6.26 -2.36
CA LEU A 93 -10.17 -6.34 -3.73
C LEU A 93 -10.66 -4.95 -4.14
N ALA A 94 -9.81 -4.20 -4.85
CA ALA A 94 -10.11 -2.84 -5.30
C ALA A 94 -9.36 -2.52 -6.60
N HIS A 95 -9.90 -1.59 -7.38
CA HIS A 95 -9.17 -0.87 -8.41
C HIS A 95 -8.11 0.05 -7.78
N ASN A 96 -7.60 1.00 -8.57
CA ASN A 96 -6.71 2.05 -8.06
C ASN A 96 -7.51 3.05 -7.23
N THR A 97 -7.47 2.92 -5.92
CA THR A 97 -8.18 3.78 -4.96
C THR A 97 -7.23 4.25 -3.86
N THR A 98 -7.55 5.34 -3.17
CA THR A 98 -6.76 5.77 -2.01
C THR A 98 -6.86 4.75 -0.88
N HIS A 99 -8.02 4.12 -0.68
CA HIS A 99 -8.20 3.03 0.28
C HIS A 99 -7.27 1.85 0.02
N HIS A 100 -6.94 1.55 -1.23
CA HIS A 100 -5.95 0.52 -1.59
C HIS A 100 -4.54 0.88 -1.10
N VAL A 101 -4.10 2.13 -1.33
CA VAL A 101 -2.80 2.62 -0.85
C VAL A 101 -2.76 2.66 0.68
N LEU A 102 -3.82 3.18 1.32
CA LEU A 102 -3.94 3.28 2.77
C LEU A 102 -3.97 1.91 3.45
N THR A 103 -4.63 0.92 2.85
CA THR A 103 -4.62 -0.47 3.34
C THR A 103 -3.20 -1.02 3.35
N TRP A 104 -2.46 -0.87 2.25
CA TRP A 104 -1.07 -1.33 2.16
C TRP A 104 -0.18 -0.68 3.21
N LEU A 105 -0.21 0.65 3.33
CA LEU A 105 0.58 1.39 4.31
C LEU A 105 0.18 1.07 5.75
N GLY A 106 -1.12 0.97 6.01
CA GLY A 106 -1.67 0.60 7.31
C GLY A 106 -1.23 -0.79 7.75
N CYS A 107 -1.25 -1.78 6.84
CA CYS A 107 -0.72 -3.12 7.10
C CYS A 107 0.76 -3.08 7.45
N CYS A 108 1.57 -2.38 6.65
CA CYS A 108 3.01 -2.26 6.88
C CYS A 108 3.33 -1.66 8.26
N LYS A 109 2.53 -0.69 8.71
CA LYS A 109 2.67 -0.03 10.03
C LYS A 109 2.14 -0.89 11.19
N ALA A 110 1.09 -1.69 10.95
CA ALA A 110 0.56 -2.65 11.92
C ALA A 110 1.42 -3.93 12.03
N GLY A 111 2.35 -4.15 11.10
CA GLY A 111 3.14 -5.39 11.01
C GLY A 111 2.38 -6.55 10.37
N ALA A 112 1.24 -6.26 9.74
CA ALA A 112 0.44 -7.21 8.98
C ALA A 112 1.00 -7.41 7.56
N VAL A 113 0.58 -8.48 6.91
CA VAL A 113 0.91 -8.79 5.52
C VAL A 113 -0.23 -8.31 4.62
N TYR A 114 0.07 -7.30 3.82
CA TYR A 114 -0.83 -6.78 2.81
C TYR A 114 -1.05 -7.76 1.66
N LEU A 115 -2.29 -8.05 1.27
CA LEU A 115 -2.62 -8.88 0.12
C LEU A 115 -3.54 -8.14 -0.87
N ALA A 116 -3.00 -7.81 -2.05
CA ALA A 116 -3.81 -7.31 -3.16
C ALA A 116 -4.41 -8.46 -3.96
N ILE A 117 -5.74 -8.53 -4.08
CA ILE A 117 -6.43 -9.48 -4.94
C ILE A 117 -6.59 -8.89 -6.34
N ASN A 118 -6.27 -9.69 -7.36
CA ASN A 118 -6.50 -9.32 -8.75
C ASN A 118 -8.00 -9.28 -9.04
N TYR A 119 -8.54 -8.10 -9.33
CA TYR A 119 -9.96 -7.90 -9.63
C TYR A 119 -10.44 -8.51 -10.96
N LEU A 120 -9.53 -9.11 -11.74
CA LEU A 120 -9.90 -9.94 -12.90
C LEU A 120 -10.32 -11.36 -12.50
N LEU A 121 -10.04 -11.79 -11.26
CA LEU A 121 -10.54 -13.04 -10.69
C LEU A 121 -12.02 -12.90 -10.30
N ARG A 122 -12.72 -14.03 -10.11
CA ARG A 122 -14.14 -14.05 -9.73
C ARG A 122 -14.45 -15.18 -8.75
N GLY A 123 -15.42 -14.94 -7.87
CA GLY A 123 -16.05 -15.96 -7.03
C GLY A 123 -15.04 -16.89 -6.37
N LYS A 124 -15.06 -18.17 -6.79
CA LYS A 124 -14.24 -19.23 -6.18
C LYS A 124 -12.73 -19.00 -6.26
N ASP A 125 -12.23 -18.29 -7.28
CA ASP A 125 -10.80 -17.97 -7.37
C ASP A 125 -10.39 -16.94 -6.32
N ILE A 126 -11.31 -16.01 -5.99
CA ILE A 126 -11.11 -15.02 -4.93
C ILE A 126 -11.20 -15.72 -3.57
N SER A 127 -12.24 -16.53 -3.32
CA SER A 127 -12.37 -17.25 -2.05
C SER A 127 -11.22 -18.24 -1.82
N TYR A 128 -10.69 -18.87 -2.87
CA TYR A 128 -9.45 -19.64 -2.79
C TYR A 128 -8.29 -18.77 -2.31
N CYS A 129 -8.05 -17.60 -2.91
CA CYS A 129 -6.95 -16.72 -2.50
C CYS A 129 -7.08 -16.28 -1.03
N ILE A 130 -8.31 -15.95 -0.59
CA ILE A 130 -8.61 -15.55 0.79
C ILE A 130 -8.35 -16.70 1.77
N ASN A 131 -8.89 -17.89 1.50
CA ASN A 131 -8.72 -19.04 2.38
C ASN A 131 -7.28 -19.54 2.41
N HIS A 132 -6.62 -19.62 1.26
CA HIS A 132 -5.23 -20.07 1.16
C HIS A 132 -4.25 -19.08 1.81
N SER A 133 -4.57 -17.79 1.83
CA SER A 133 -3.80 -16.79 2.59
C SER A 133 -4.21 -16.70 4.07
N GLU A 134 -5.32 -17.34 4.45
CA GLU A 134 -5.97 -17.21 5.76
C GLU A 134 -6.17 -15.74 6.15
N SER A 135 -6.62 -14.91 5.19
CA SER A 135 -6.83 -13.48 5.45
C SER A 135 -7.91 -13.28 6.52
N SER A 136 -7.60 -12.47 7.53
CA SER A 136 -8.48 -12.22 8.68
C SER A 136 -9.37 -10.99 8.49
N VAL A 137 -8.96 -10.07 7.61
CA VAL A 137 -9.72 -8.89 7.19
C VAL A 137 -9.81 -8.90 5.68
N PHE A 138 -10.99 -8.63 5.13
CA PHE A 138 -11.20 -8.50 3.70
C PHE A 138 -11.91 -7.19 3.35
N ILE A 139 -11.21 -6.37 2.57
CA ILE A 139 -11.66 -5.07 2.12
C ILE A 139 -12.10 -5.17 0.66
N VAL A 140 -13.31 -4.72 0.34
CA VAL A 140 -13.90 -4.84 -0.99
C VAL A 140 -14.38 -3.48 -1.48
N GLU A 141 -13.91 -3.04 -2.64
CA GLU A 141 -14.50 -1.89 -3.32
C GLU A 141 -15.94 -2.20 -3.71
N ASP A 142 -16.85 -1.26 -3.48
CA ASP A 142 -18.27 -1.40 -3.79
C ASP A 142 -18.56 -1.85 -5.24
N GLY A 143 -17.84 -1.30 -6.21
CA GLY A 143 -17.96 -1.66 -7.63
C GLY A 143 -17.57 -3.11 -7.94
N LEU A 144 -16.94 -3.80 -7.00
CA LEU A 144 -16.48 -5.19 -7.13
C LEU A 144 -17.24 -6.16 -6.22
N TYR A 145 -18.23 -5.69 -5.44
CA TYR A 145 -19.01 -6.53 -4.53
C TYR A 145 -19.67 -7.73 -5.22
N ASP A 146 -20.21 -7.51 -6.44
CA ASP A 146 -20.83 -8.57 -7.24
C ASP A 146 -19.88 -9.73 -7.58
N LEU A 147 -18.56 -9.52 -7.53
CA LEU A 147 -17.58 -10.58 -7.78
C LEU A 147 -17.44 -11.57 -6.62
N VAL A 148 -17.88 -11.18 -5.42
CA VAL A 148 -17.63 -11.94 -4.18
C VAL A 148 -18.89 -12.27 -3.39
N LYS A 149 -20.03 -11.60 -3.62
CA LYS A 149 -21.25 -11.76 -2.80
C LYS A 149 -21.71 -13.20 -2.61
N ASP A 150 -21.57 -14.05 -3.63
CA ASP A 150 -22.03 -15.44 -3.61
C ASP A 150 -21.04 -16.41 -2.92
N VAL A 151 -19.86 -15.93 -2.51
CA VAL A 151 -18.79 -16.76 -1.92
C VAL A 151 -18.26 -16.21 -0.58
N LEU A 152 -18.87 -15.15 -0.03
CA LEU A 152 -18.44 -14.59 1.26
C LEU A 152 -18.53 -15.61 2.40
N ASP A 153 -19.56 -16.45 2.39
CA ASP A 153 -19.76 -17.49 3.42
C ASP A 153 -18.78 -18.66 3.28
N ASP A 154 -18.09 -18.76 2.14
CA ASP A 154 -17.02 -19.74 1.91
C ASP A 154 -15.66 -19.25 2.45
N MET A 155 -15.60 -18.11 3.17
CA MET A 155 -14.35 -17.49 3.65
C MET A 155 -14.23 -17.48 5.19
N PRO A 156 -14.14 -18.64 5.87
CA PRO A 156 -14.21 -18.73 7.33
C PRO A 156 -13.06 -18.05 8.09
N SER A 157 -11.94 -17.72 7.42
CA SER A 157 -10.85 -16.97 8.04
C SER A 157 -11.17 -15.49 8.24
N VAL A 158 -12.09 -14.93 7.43
CA VAL A 158 -12.42 -13.51 7.45
C VAL A 158 -13.29 -13.20 8.66
N LYS A 159 -12.73 -12.44 9.60
CA LYS A 159 -13.42 -11.98 10.81
C LYS A 159 -14.09 -10.62 10.61
N THR A 160 -13.56 -9.80 9.71
CA THR A 160 -14.06 -8.45 9.44
C THR A 160 -14.15 -8.17 7.94
N LEU A 161 -15.31 -7.68 7.52
CA LEU A 161 -15.57 -7.20 6.17
C LEU A 161 -15.64 -5.67 6.16
N ILE A 162 -14.90 -5.03 5.26
CA ILE A 162 -14.89 -3.57 5.09
C ILE A 162 -15.16 -3.25 3.63
N TRP A 163 -15.95 -2.21 3.36
CA TRP A 163 -16.20 -1.76 2.00
C TRP A 163 -15.59 -0.39 1.75
N SER A 164 -15.08 -0.22 0.54
CA SER A 164 -14.53 1.05 0.03
C SER A 164 -15.56 1.70 -0.91
N ASP A 165 -15.90 2.95 -0.65
CA ASP A 165 -16.86 3.76 -1.43
C ASP A 165 -16.26 4.45 -2.66
N GLU A 166 -14.95 4.28 -2.86
CA GLU A 166 -14.19 4.94 -3.94
C GLU A 166 -14.36 4.29 -5.34
N GLY A 167 -15.33 3.39 -5.51
CA GLY A 167 -15.73 2.82 -6.80
C GLY A 167 -16.99 3.49 -7.35
N ILE A 168 -18.17 2.91 -7.05
CA ILE A 168 -19.47 3.36 -7.58
C ILE A 168 -20.29 4.22 -6.60
N GLY A 169 -19.82 4.40 -5.37
CA GLY A 169 -20.47 5.15 -4.29
C GLY A 169 -21.75 4.49 -3.76
N LYS A 170 -21.84 3.15 -3.76
CA LYS A 170 -23.04 2.42 -3.30
C LYS A 170 -22.68 1.35 -2.26
N PRO A 171 -23.28 1.38 -1.06
CA PRO A 171 -22.98 0.36 -0.06
C PRO A 171 -23.39 -1.02 -0.55
N PRO A 172 -22.66 -2.08 -0.16
CA PRO A 172 -23.09 -3.45 -0.41
C PRO A 172 -24.42 -3.75 0.31
N GLU A 173 -25.20 -4.69 -0.22
CA GLU A 173 -26.47 -5.12 0.38
C GLU A 173 -26.27 -5.90 1.71
N ASP A 174 -25.05 -6.38 1.94
CA ASP A 174 -24.67 -7.15 3.11
C ASP A 174 -24.25 -6.24 4.28
N GLU A 175 -25.08 -6.20 5.32
CA GLU A 175 -24.89 -5.37 6.52
C GLU A 175 -23.66 -5.75 7.36
N ARG A 176 -22.98 -6.88 7.07
CA ARG A 176 -21.72 -7.26 7.73
C ARG A 176 -20.58 -6.29 7.41
N PHE A 177 -20.66 -5.56 6.30
CA PHE A 177 -19.61 -4.64 5.85
C PHE A 177 -19.60 -3.33 6.65
N LYS A 178 -18.43 -2.98 7.18
CA LYS A 178 -18.14 -1.66 7.75
C LYS A 178 -17.65 -0.72 6.65
N GLU A 179 -18.05 0.55 6.68
CA GLU A 179 -17.53 1.55 5.73
C GLU A 179 -16.10 1.97 6.11
N PHE A 180 -15.19 2.04 5.13
CA PHE A 180 -13.75 2.22 5.32
C PHE A 180 -13.39 3.49 6.10
N ASP A 181 -13.86 4.66 5.67
CA ASP A 181 -13.53 5.95 6.28
C ASP A 181 -14.07 6.01 7.71
N SER A 182 -15.33 5.64 7.91
CA SER A 182 -15.98 5.61 9.23
C SER A 182 -15.30 4.64 10.19
N TRP A 183 -14.76 3.54 9.66
CA TRP A 183 -14.02 2.55 10.44
C TRP A 183 -12.69 3.12 10.95
N CYS A 184 -11.84 3.71 10.10
CA CYS A 184 -10.49 4.12 10.52
C CYS A 184 -10.44 5.53 11.12
N LYS A 185 -11.35 6.45 10.76
CA LYS A 185 -11.29 7.86 11.18
C LYS A 185 -11.40 8.07 12.69
N ALA A 186 -11.99 7.13 13.42
CA ALA A 186 -12.08 7.17 14.88
C ALA A 186 -10.74 6.96 15.60
N TYR A 187 -9.72 6.44 14.91
CA TYR A 187 -8.43 6.09 15.51
C TYR A 187 -7.42 7.24 15.44
N PRO A 188 -6.39 7.26 16.30
CA PRO A 188 -5.39 8.32 16.30
C PRO A 188 -4.52 8.29 15.04
N ALA A 189 -4.06 9.47 14.61
CA ALA A 189 -3.14 9.65 13.50
C ALA A 189 -1.66 9.40 13.88
N THR A 190 -1.38 9.07 15.14
CA THR A 190 -0.04 8.74 15.62
C THR A 190 0.33 7.32 15.23
N GLU A 191 1.51 7.13 14.65
CA GLU A 191 2.00 5.82 14.26
C GLU A 191 2.06 4.84 15.44
N PRO A 192 1.52 3.62 15.30
CA PRO A 192 1.49 2.63 16.37
C PRO A 192 2.90 2.20 16.82
N ASP A 193 2.99 1.75 18.07
CA ASP A 193 4.23 1.22 18.67
C ASP A 193 4.43 -0.27 18.34
N THR A 194 4.49 -0.57 17.04
CA THR A 194 4.68 -1.93 16.52
C THR A 194 6.16 -2.28 16.38
N LEU A 195 6.58 -3.46 16.86
CA LEU A 195 7.91 -4.03 16.58
C LEU A 195 7.99 -4.50 15.12
N LEU A 196 8.81 -3.82 14.32
CA LEU A 196 9.02 -4.15 12.91
C LEU A 196 10.51 -4.39 12.63
N HIS A 197 10.80 -5.43 11.85
CA HIS A 197 12.14 -5.82 11.42
C HIS A 197 12.21 -5.87 9.89
N ILE A 198 13.41 -5.70 9.37
CA ILE A 198 13.64 -5.66 7.92
C ILE A 198 13.34 -7.02 7.27
N GLU A 199 13.46 -8.12 8.01
CA GLU A 199 13.16 -9.47 7.53
C GLU A 199 11.67 -9.81 7.57
N ASP A 200 10.84 -8.99 8.23
CA ASP A 200 9.42 -9.28 8.36
C ASP A 200 8.72 -9.31 7.00
N PRO A 201 7.83 -10.30 6.74
CA PRO A 201 6.93 -10.25 5.60
C PRO A 201 5.95 -9.09 5.76
N CYS A 202 5.74 -8.32 4.69
CA CYS A 202 4.81 -7.19 4.70
C CYS A 202 3.85 -7.18 3.51
N GLN A 203 4.11 -8.01 2.50
CA GLN A 203 3.29 -8.08 1.29
C GLN A 203 3.15 -9.53 0.80
N MET A 204 1.98 -9.83 0.25
CA MET A 204 1.67 -11.06 -0.45
C MET A 204 1.02 -10.73 -1.80
N THR A 205 1.40 -11.45 -2.86
CA THR A 205 0.75 -11.34 -4.17
C THR A 205 0.51 -12.73 -4.75
N TYR A 206 -0.59 -12.93 -5.46
CA TYR A 206 -0.81 -14.18 -6.19
C TYR A 206 -0.26 -14.09 -7.61
N THR A 207 0.30 -15.20 -8.08
CA THR A 207 0.73 -15.37 -9.47
C THR A 207 -0.16 -16.41 -10.14
N SER A 208 -0.48 -16.19 -11.42
CA SER A 208 -1.20 -17.18 -12.21
C SER A 208 -0.34 -18.42 -12.38
N GLY A 209 -0.75 -19.54 -11.80
CA GLY A 209 -0.15 -20.83 -12.09
C GLY A 209 -0.63 -21.29 -13.46
N THR A 210 0.27 -21.44 -14.44
CA THR A 210 -0.09 -21.96 -15.78
C THR A 210 -0.52 -23.44 -15.74
N GLU A 211 -0.24 -24.13 -14.64
CA GLU A 211 -0.49 -25.58 -14.47
C GLU A 211 -1.19 -25.95 -13.14
N SER A 212 -1.58 -24.97 -12.30
CA SER A 212 -2.18 -25.22 -10.98
C SER A 212 -2.90 -23.99 -10.43
N LEU A 213 -3.59 -24.15 -9.30
CA LEU A 213 -4.21 -23.04 -8.55
C LEU A 213 -3.19 -21.91 -8.28
N PRO A 214 -3.63 -20.64 -8.18
CA PRO A 214 -2.75 -19.51 -7.93
C PRO A 214 -1.80 -19.72 -6.75
N LYS A 215 -0.55 -19.26 -6.89
CA LYS A 215 0.47 -19.39 -5.85
C LYS A 215 0.72 -18.04 -5.18
N GLY A 216 0.66 -18.03 -3.86
CA GLY A 216 0.95 -16.86 -3.04
C GLY A 216 2.46 -16.66 -2.87
N VAL A 217 2.95 -15.49 -3.25
CA VAL A 217 4.34 -15.05 -3.08
C VAL A 217 4.39 -14.08 -1.90
N ILE A 218 5.15 -14.42 -0.87
CA ILE A 218 5.37 -13.57 0.30
C ILE A 218 6.66 -12.77 0.11
N ILE A 219 6.59 -11.47 0.39
CA ILE A 219 7.69 -10.52 0.17
C ILE A 219 7.98 -9.78 1.48
N SER A 220 9.25 -9.75 1.85
CA SER A 220 9.74 -9.06 3.06
C SER A 220 10.00 -7.58 2.81
N ASN A 221 10.08 -6.82 3.91
CA ASN A 221 10.53 -5.42 3.87
C ASN A 221 11.89 -5.30 3.17
N GLN A 222 12.85 -6.18 3.48
CA GLN A 222 14.19 -6.18 2.89
C GLN A 222 14.16 -6.29 1.36
N ALA A 223 13.34 -7.20 0.84
CA ALA A 223 13.25 -7.44 -0.60
C ALA A 223 12.66 -6.24 -1.34
N LEU A 224 11.56 -5.67 -0.82
CA LEU A 224 10.96 -4.47 -1.40
C LEU A 224 11.90 -3.27 -1.30
N MET A 225 12.52 -3.06 -0.14
CA MET A 225 13.48 -1.98 0.06
C MET A 225 14.66 -2.05 -0.92
N ALA A 226 15.25 -3.22 -1.10
CA ALA A 226 16.34 -3.41 -2.06
C ALA A 226 15.88 -3.13 -3.50
N GLN A 227 14.70 -3.61 -3.87
CA GLN A 227 14.15 -3.39 -5.22
C GLN A 227 13.78 -1.92 -5.46
N TYR A 228 13.19 -1.22 -4.48
CA TYR A 228 12.85 0.20 -4.59
C TYR A 228 14.11 1.04 -4.78
N MET A 229 15.20 0.73 -4.07
CA MET A 229 16.47 1.43 -4.27
C MET A 229 17.02 1.23 -5.68
N GLY A 230 16.90 0.02 -6.24
CA GLY A 230 17.25 -0.23 -7.65
C GLY A 230 16.44 0.66 -8.61
N CYS A 231 15.11 0.71 -8.43
CA CYS A 231 14.24 1.55 -9.25
C CYS A 231 14.58 3.04 -9.15
N ILE A 232 14.86 3.55 -7.94
CA ILE A 232 15.19 4.96 -7.74
C ILE A 232 16.51 5.31 -8.41
N VAL A 233 17.54 4.46 -8.27
CA VAL A 233 18.87 4.71 -8.83
C VAL A 233 18.84 4.62 -10.36
N ASP A 234 18.30 3.53 -10.90
CA ASP A 234 18.33 3.26 -12.34
C ASP A 234 17.29 4.11 -13.10
N GLY A 235 16.10 4.30 -12.51
CA GLY A 235 15.05 5.17 -13.03
C GLY A 235 15.29 6.65 -12.75
N LYS A 236 16.31 6.99 -11.95
CA LYS A 236 16.68 8.34 -11.52
C LYS A 236 15.51 9.10 -10.91
N TYR A 237 14.72 8.44 -10.07
CA TYR A 237 13.56 9.06 -9.43
C TYR A 237 14.02 10.13 -8.45
N ASP A 238 13.34 11.27 -8.45
CA ASP A 238 13.63 12.38 -7.56
C ASP A 238 12.35 13.01 -7.04
N GLU A 239 12.48 13.87 -6.03
CA GLU A 239 11.32 14.48 -5.41
C GLU A 239 10.49 15.30 -6.40
N ASN A 240 11.06 15.87 -7.46
CA ASN A 240 10.31 16.73 -8.39
C ASN A 240 9.50 15.93 -9.42
N ASP A 241 9.58 14.61 -9.40
CA ASP A 241 8.81 13.77 -10.30
C ASP A 241 7.31 13.80 -10.00
N ILE A 242 6.53 13.78 -11.08
CA ILE A 242 5.08 13.63 -11.06
C ILE A 242 4.75 12.38 -11.89
N ASN A 243 4.34 11.33 -11.19
CA ASN A 243 4.08 10.00 -11.74
C ASN A 243 2.59 9.76 -11.97
N VAL A 244 2.21 9.39 -13.20
CA VAL A 244 0.85 8.97 -13.50
C VAL A 244 0.73 7.45 -13.36
N ASN A 245 -0.17 7.02 -12.48
CA ASN A 245 -0.45 5.63 -12.13
C ASN A 245 -1.81 5.23 -12.71
N ALA A 246 -1.81 4.71 -13.94
CA ALA A 246 -3.04 4.29 -14.62
C ALA A 246 -3.23 2.77 -14.64
N LEU A 247 -2.16 1.99 -14.43
CA LEU A 247 -2.23 0.52 -14.47
C LEU A 247 -2.59 -0.03 -13.09
N PRO A 248 -3.05 -1.29 -13.00
CA PRO A 248 -3.61 -1.79 -11.74
C PRO A 248 -2.56 -1.92 -10.63
N ILE A 249 -2.78 -1.27 -9.48
CA ILE A 249 -1.85 -1.29 -8.34
C ILE A 249 -1.92 -2.58 -7.51
N PHE A 250 -2.86 -3.48 -7.80
CA PHE A 250 -2.74 -4.87 -7.30
C PHE A 250 -1.53 -5.58 -7.93
N HIS A 251 -1.12 -5.18 -9.14
CA HIS A 251 0.00 -5.76 -9.85
C HIS A 251 1.32 -5.12 -9.43
N CYS A 252 2.35 -5.94 -9.18
CA CYS A 252 3.64 -5.47 -8.66
C CYS A 252 4.33 -4.46 -9.58
N ALA A 253 4.17 -4.54 -10.90
CA ALA A 253 4.75 -3.56 -11.82
C ALA A 253 4.34 -2.12 -11.49
N GLN A 254 3.05 -1.78 -11.50
CA GLN A 254 2.63 -0.41 -11.17
C GLN A 254 2.98 -0.03 -9.73
N ARG A 255 2.68 -0.92 -8.78
CA ARG A 255 2.84 -0.64 -7.35
C ARG A 255 4.29 -0.54 -6.91
N ASP A 256 5.06 -1.61 -7.13
CA ASP A 256 6.39 -1.80 -6.56
C ASP A 256 7.50 -1.17 -7.41
N VAL A 257 7.30 -0.96 -8.72
CA VAL A 257 8.32 -0.31 -9.59
C VAL A 257 8.10 1.20 -9.70
N PHE A 258 6.85 1.68 -9.80
CA PHE A 258 6.57 3.08 -10.12
C PHE A 258 5.95 3.86 -8.95
N MET A 259 4.87 3.35 -8.35
CA MET A 259 4.14 4.10 -7.32
C MET A 259 4.90 4.21 -5.99
N ASN A 260 5.35 3.08 -5.45
CA ASN A 260 5.91 3.03 -4.10
C ASN A 260 7.30 3.67 -4.00
N PRO A 261 8.23 3.46 -4.95
CA PRO A 261 9.51 4.18 -4.94
C PRO A 261 9.34 5.71 -5.05
N MET A 262 8.26 6.19 -5.69
CA MET A 262 7.94 7.62 -5.71
C MET A 262 7.59 8.18 -4.33
N PHE A 263 6.87 7.40 -3.52
CA PHE A 263 6.62 7.80 -2.14
C PHE A 263 7.92 7.93 -1.33
N TRP A 264 8.92 7.10 -1.62
CA TRP A 264 10.24 7.15 -0.96
C TRP A 264 11.01 8.45 -1.21
N VAL A 265 11.04 8.91 -2.46
CA VAL A 265 11.82 10.10 -2.83
C VAL A 265 11.12 11.41 -2.50
N GLY A 266 9.84 11.39 -2.14
CA GLY A 266 9.07 12.62 -1.93
C GLY A 266 8.40 13.14 -3.20
N GLY A 267 8.18 12.28 -4.20
CA GLY A 267 7.53 12.60 -5.46
C GLY A 267 6.00 12.63 -5.39
N THR A 268 5.33 13.05 -6.46
CA THR A 268 3.86 13.08 -6.51
C THR A 268 3.32 11.93 -7.34
N ASN A 269 2.44 11.12 -6.77
CA ASN A 269 1.67 10.09 -7.48
C ASN A 269 0.27 10.61 -7.84
N ILE A 270 -0.12 10.47 -9.11
CA ILE A 270 -1.47 10.75 -9.60
C ILE A 270 -2.09 9.44 -10.07
N MET A 271 -3.10 8.95 -9.38
CA MET A 271 -3.86 7.78 -9.81
C MET A 271 -4.97 8.19 -10.76
N THR A 272 -5.11 7.44 -11.84
CA THR A 272 -6.14 7.69 -12.86
C THR A 272 -6.67 6.38 -13.43
N ALA A 273 -7.81 6.44 -14.10
CA ALA A 273 -8.39 5.27 -14.76
C ALA A 273 -7.49 4.80 -15.92
N PRO A 274 -7.50 3.49 -16.26
CA PRO A 274 -6.77 2.94 -17.40
C PRO A 274 -7.44 3.31 -18.76
N ASP A 275 -7.84 4.56 -18.93
CA ASP A 275 -8.40 5.11 -20.17
C ASP A 275 -7.35 5.98 -20.88
N VAL A 276 -7.15 5.73 -22.18
CA VAL A 276 -6.08 6.36 -22.97
C VAL A 276 -6.27 7.88 -23.07
N GLY A 277 -7.51 8.35 -23.27
CA GLY A 277 -7.80 9.78 -23.33
C GLY A 277 -7.55 10.47 -21.99
N GLN A 278 -7.97 9.84 -20.91
CA GLN A 278 -7.75 10.33 -19.56
C GLN A 278 -6.27 10.34 -19.18
N ILE A 279 -5.48 9.33 -19.59
CA ILE A 279 -4.02 9.30 -19.38
C ILE A 279 -3.35 10.50 -20.04
N LEU A 280 -3.63 10.73 -21.35
CA LEU A 280 -3.06 11.86 -22.09
C LEU A 280 -3.39 13.21 -21.42
N LYS A 281 -4.66 13.39 -21.08
CA LYS A 281 -5.14 14.60 -20.39
C LYS A 281 -4.46 14.78 -19.04
N THR A 282 -4.34 13.71 -18.24
CA THR A 282 -3.73 13.75 -16.91
C THR A 282 -2.26 14.13 -17.00
N ILE A 283 -1.52 13.58 -17.98
CA ILE A 283 -0.12 13.92 -18.22
C ILE A 283 0.02 15.41 -18.55
N ALA A 284 -0.75 15.92 -19.50
CA ALA A 284 -0.66 17.31 -19.94
C ALA A 284 -1.08 18.30 -18.85
N ASP A 285 -2.23 18.10 -18.21
CA ASP A 285 -2.77 19.03 -17.21
C ASP A 285 -1.86 19.17 -15.99
N ASN A 286 -1.17 18.09 -15.61
CA ASN A 286 -0.31 18.06 -14.42
C ASN A 286 1.18 18.18 -14.75
N LYS A 287 1.53 18.30 -16.04
CA LYS A 287 2.92 18.26 -16.52
C LYS A 287 3.68 17.06 -15.94
N ALA A 288 3.05 15.88 -16.02
CA ALA A 288 3.64 14.66 -15.49
C ALA A 288 5.02 14.40 -16.10
N THR A 289 5.97 13.97 -15.28
CA THR A 289 7.35 13.68 -15.70
C THR A 289 7.58 12.19 -15.91
N MET A 290 6.74 11.36 -15.30
CA MET A 290 6.84 9.91 -15.37
C MET A 290 5.50 9.25 -15.72
N PHE A 291 5.57 8.25 -16.62
CA PHE A 291 4.44 7.39 -16.92
C PHE A 291 4.92 6.02 -17.39
N PHE A 292 4.43 4.96 -16.73
CA PHE A 292 4.64 3.58 -17.14
C PHE A 292 3.42 3.03 -17.86
N ALA A 293 3.65 2.21 -18.88
CA ALA A 293 2.62 1.42 -19.52
C ALA A 293 3.18 0.13 -20.15
N PRO A 294 2.39 -0.96 -20.24
CA PRO A 294 2.73 -2.09 -21.08
C PRO A 294 2.66 -1.69 -22.58
N PRO A 295 3.33 -2.44 -23.47
CA PRO A 295 3.38 -2.11 -24.90
C PRO A 295 2.01 -1.89 -25.56
N THR A 296 0.98 -2.63 -25.14
CA THR A 296 -0.37 -2.50 -25.67
C THR A 296 -1.00 -1.13 -25.37
N VAL A 297 -0.73 -0.56 -24.19
CA VAL A 297 -1.23 0.77 -23.81
C VAL A 297 -0.42 1.86 -24.52
N TRP A 298 0.89 1.70 -24.68
CA TRP A 298 1.70 2.60 -25.52
C TRP A 298 1.20 2.64 -26.96
N ILE A 299 0.89 1.49 -27.56
CA ILE A 299 0.29 1.42 -28.90
C ILE A 299 -1.07 2.12 -28.92
N GLY A 300 -1.88 1.97 -27.88
CA GLY A 300 -3.15 2.66 -27.71
C GLY A 300 -3.00 4.19 -27.69
N LEU A 301 -2.05 4.69 -26.89
CA LEU A 301 -1.73 6.12 -26.79
C LEU A 301 -1.32 6.70 -28.14
N LEU A 302 -0.36 6.08 -28.82
CA LEU A 302 0.16 6.54 -30.12
C LEU A 302 -0.88 6.51 -31.25
N ARG A 303 -1.96 5.73 -31.08
CA ARG A 303 -3.06 5.62 -32.06
C ARG A 303 -4.29 6.42 -31.66
N HIS A 304 -4.29 7.06 -30.50
CA HIS A 304 -5.46 7.78 -30.01
C HIS A 304 -5.72 9.02 -30.88
N PRO A 305 -6.96 9.30 -31.32
CA PRO A 305 -7.27 10.45 -32.18
C PRO A 305 -6.87 11.80 -31.58
N ASP A 306 -6.80 11.87 -30.26
CA ASP A 306 -6.45 13.10 -29.52
C ASP A 306 -4.96 13.17 -29.13
N PHE A 307 -4.11 12.25 -29.59
CA PHE A 307 -2.69 12.22 -29.20
C PHE A 307 -2.00 13.57 -29.41
N ASP A 308 -2.16 14.18 -30.59
CA ASP A 308 -1.54 15.47 -30.94
C ASP A 308 -2.23 16.69 -30.29
N LYS A 309 -3.31 16.50 -29.51
CA LYS A 309 -4.01 17.60 -28.81
C LYS A 309 -3.37 17.95 -27.47
N TYR A 310 -2.60 17.04 -26.89
CA TYR A 310 -2.05 17.18 -25.53
C TYR A 310 -0.55 17.45 -25.59
N ASP A 311 -0.08 18.41 -24.78
CA ASP A 311 1.36 18.65 -24.61
C ASP A 311 1.95 17.60 -23.66
N LEU A 312 2.70 16.65 -24.22
CA LEU A 312 3.36 15.57 -23.47
C LEU A 312 4.86 15.85 -23.25
N SER A 313 5.35 17.06 -23.56
CA SER A 313 6.79 17.39 -23.52
C SER A 313 7.40 17.39 -22.12
N SER A 314 6.58 17.32 -21.07
CA SER A 314 7.01 17.19 -19.68
C SER A 314 7.54 15.79 -19.33
N LEU A 315 7.15 14.75 -20.09
CA LEU A 315 7.57 13.37 -19.83
C LEU A 315 9.08 13.20 -20.06
N ARG A 316 9.75 12.61 -19.09
CA ARG A 316 11.21 12.39 -19.08
C ARG A 316 11.58 10.95 -18.72
N LYS A 317 10.68 10.23 -18.03
CA LYS A 317 10.89 8.87 -17.50
C LYS A 317 9.70 8.01 -17.96
N CYS A 318 9.96 6.94 -18.70
CA CYS A 318 8.96 6.08 -19.31
C CYS A 318 9.29 4.60 -19.04
#